data_AF-A0A6G0WI26-F1
#
_entry.id   AF-A0A6G0WI26-F1
#
_cell.length_a   1.000
_cell.length_b   1.000
_cell.length_c   1.000
_cell.angle_alpha   90.00
_cell.angle_beta   90.00
_cell.angle_gamma   90.00
#
_symmetry.space_group_name_H-M   'P 1'
#
loop_
_entity.id
_entity.type
_entity.pdbx_description
1 polymer ?
#
loop_
_entity_poly.entity_id
_entity_poly.type
_entity_poly.pdbx_seq_one_letter_code
_entity_poly.pdbx_strand_id
1 'polypeptide(L)'
;MLCDFTGLEPGTAFDVFDRPFQESSYEYDERVLRMQIIPATSTQKVELPSQLAHYKDLKTLHRVTQGLTRSITMADHMDTRGCSTRMDLVEFGHVKDIGSIHHALHCTRGKVEKWLFHNPTEDPHPFHWHLVNAQCGIDDDSINTNELKDVVPVPPRTDDDVAYVCYVACTPDEFLNTGSTRTATDFGFDVIEDPYLAHCHIMEHGENLMMAWFQLTSEDVNE
;
A
#
# COMPACT_ATOMS: atom_id res chain seq x y z
N MET A 1 13.18 -8.98 -5.66
CA MET A 1 13.76 -10.33 -5.82
C MET A 1 14.77 -10.28 -6.95
N LEU A 2 15.94 -10.89 -6.78
CA LEU A 2 16.95 -11.01 -7.85
C LEU A 2 17.27 -12.50 -8.04
N CYS A 3 17.16 -12.99 -9.27
CA CYS A 3 17.49 -14.35 -9.65
C CYS A 3 18.84 -14.35 -10.37
N ASP A 4 19.85 -14.98 -9.79
CA ASP A 4 21.16 -15.15 -10.41
C ASP A 4 21.24 -16.55 -11.06
N PHE A 5 21.34 -16.57 -12.39
CA PHE A 5 21.48 -17.80 -13.17
C PHE A 5 22.94 -18.08 -13.58
N THR A 6 23.88 -17.28 -13.08
CA THR A 6 25.30 -17.46 -13.38
C THR A 6 25.79 -18.83 -12.89
N GLY A 7 26.48 -19.55 -13.75
CA GLY A 7 27.02 -20.87 -13.43
C GLY A 7 26.03 -22.03 -13.57
N LEU A 8 24.81 -21.77 -14.04
CA LEU A 8 23.87 -22.82 -14.42
C LEU A 8 24.14 -23.30 -15.84
N GLU A 9 23.92 -24.59 -16.07
CA GLU A 9 24.16 -25.22 -17.37
C GLU A 9 23.15 -24.76 -18.43
N PRO A 10 23.58 -24.53 -19.68
CA PRO A 10 22.66 -24.31 -20.78
C PRO A 10 21.65 -25.46 -20.91
N GLY A 11 20.38 -25.10 -21.09
CA GLY A 11 19.26 -26.03 -21.14
C GLY A 11 18.54 -26.25 -19.81
N THR A 12 19.11 -25.81 -18.66
CA THR A 12 18.37 -25.78 -17.39
C THR A 12 17.10 -24.93 -17.55
N ALA A 13 15.98 -25.45 -17.02
CA ALA A 13 14.68 -24.79 -17.09
C ALA A 13 14.10 -24.57 -15.69
N PHE A 14 13.46 -23.41 -15.51
CA PHE A 14 12.73 -23.05 -14.29
C PHE A 14 11.30 -22.70 -14.68
N ASP A 15 10.35 -23.39 -14.06
CA ASP A 15 8.94 -23.05 -14.18
C ASP A 15 8.55 -22.14 -13.01
N VAL A 16 7.92 -21.01 -13.36
CA VAL A 16 7.34 -20.08 -12.40
C VAL A 16 5.85 -20.35 -12.36
N PHE A 17 5.38 -20.70 -11.17
CA PHE A 17 3.98 -20.93 -10.88
C PHE A 17 3.46 -19.83 -9.97
N ASP A 18 2.25 -19.37 -10.25
CA ASP A 18 1.49 -18.55 -9.34
C ASP A 18 0.83 -19.44 -8.27
N ARG A 19 0.75 -18.92 -7.05
CA ARG A 19 0.03 -19.59 -5.97
C ARG A 19 -1.26 -18.80 -5.72
N PRO A 20 -2.42 -19.32 -6.15
CA PRO A 20 -3.66 -18.57 -6.00
C PRO A 20 -3.95 -18.34 -4.52
N PHE A 21 -4.32 -17.11 -4.20
CA PHE A 21 -4.70 -16.73 -2.84
C PHE A 21 -6.22 -16.92 -2.60
N GLN A 22 -7.03 -16.81 -3.65
CA GLN A 22 -8.48 -17.04 -3.63
C GLN A 22 -8.89 -18.19 -4.56
N GLU A 23 -10.03 -18.80 -4.26
CA GLU A 23 -10.64 -19.78 -5.15
C GLU A 23 -11.19 -19.09 -6.41
N SER A 24 -10.85 -19.63 -7.57
CA SER A 24 -11.40 -19.18 -8.85
C SER A 24 -12.69 -19.96 -9.16
N SER A 25 -13.71 -19.26 -9.67
CA SER A 25 -14.90 -19.90 -10.24
C SER A 25 -14.62 -20.64 -11.56
N TYR A 26 -13.41 -20.51 -12.10
CA TYR A 26 -12.95 -21.13 -13.33
C TYR A 26 -11.72 -22.01 -13.09
N GLU A 27 -11.43 -22.92 -14.01
CA GLU A 27 -10.17 -23.68 -13.99
C GLU A 27 -8.99 -22.70 -14.03
N TYR A 28 -8.22 -22.67 -12.94
CA TYR A 28 -7.06 -21.81 -12.80
C TYR A 28 -5.79 -22.54 -13.22
N ASP A 29 -5.10 -22.02 -14.24
CA ASP A 29 -3.79 -22.51 -14.64
C ASP A 29 -2.70 -21.73 -13.90
N GLU A 30 -2.05 -22.39 -12.95
CA GLU A 30 -0.99 -21.80 -12.13
C GLU A 30 0.29 -21.45 -12.92
N ARG A 31 0.44 -21.88 -14.18
CA ARG A 31 1.67 -21.66 -14.95
C ARG A 31 1.77 -20.20 -15.40
N VAL A 32 2.80 -19.49 -14.94
CA VAL A 32 3.08 -18.10 -15.34
C VAL A 32 4.04 -18.06 -16.52
N LEU A 33 5.24 -18.62 -16.34
CA LEU A 33 6.27 -18.64 -17.38
C LEU A 33 7.28 -19.76 -17.14
N ARG A 34 8.01 -20.13 -18.20
CA ARG A 34 9.19 -20.98 -18.14
C ARG A 34 10.42 -20.17 -18.57
N MET A 35 11.44 -20.14 -17.72
CA MET A 35 12.76 -19.60 -18.06
C MET A 35 13.67 -20.74 -18.48
N GLN A 36 14.36 -20.60 -19.61
CA GLN A 36 15.35 -21.56 -20.05
C GLN A 36 16.71 -20.87 -20.20
N ILE A 37 17.72 -21.43 -19.56
CA ILE A 37 19.08 -20.92 -19.62
C ILE A 37 19.68 -21.27 -20.98
N ILE A 38 20.18 -20.27 -21.68
CA ILE A 38 20.88 -20.43 -22.96
C ILE A 38 22.39 -20.23 -22.75
N PRO A 39 23.24 -20.69 -23.68
CA PRO A 39 24.68 -20.42 -23.60
C PRO A 39 24.96 -18.91 -23.50
N ALA A 40 25.76 -18.53 -22.51
CA ALA A 40 26.14 -17.13 -22.31
C ALA A 40 26.96 -16.63 -23.51
N THR A 41 26.53 -15.51 -24.08
CA THR A 41 27.31 -14.80 -25.13
C THR A 41 28.39 -13.90 -24.52
N SER A 42 28.21 -13.47 -23.27
CA SER A 42 29.22 -12.81 -22.45
C SER A 42 28.89 -12.98 -20.96
N THR A 43 29.91 -13.04 -20.10
CA THR A 43 29.73 -13.15 -18.65
C THR A 43 30.21 -11.85 -18.01
N GLN A 44 29.30 -10.89 -17.84
CA GLN A 44 29.59 -9.69 -17.06
C GLN A 44 29.08 -9.90 -15.64
N LYS A 45 30.00 -9.86 -14.66
CA LYS A 45 29.61 -9.84 -13.26
C LYS A 45 28.98 -8.48 -12.96
N VAL A 46 27.72 -8.48 -12.55
CA VAL A 46 27.05 -7.30 -12.03
C VAL A 46 27.31 -7.24 -10.53
N GLU A 47 27.96 -6.18 -10.08
CA GLU A 47 28.09 -5.93 -8.64
C GLU A 47 26.77 -5.37 -8.13
N LEU A 48 26.12 -6.10 -7.24
CA LEU A 48 24.91 -5.63 -6.57
C LEU A 48 25.32 -4.81 -5.36
N PRO A 49 24.82 -3.56 -5.24
CA PRO A 49 25.10 -2.77 -4.07
C PRO A 49 24.46 -3.44 -2.85
N SER A 50 25.14 -3.39 -1.70
CA SER A 50 24.58 -3.87 -0.43
C SER A 50 23.40 -3.01 0.04
N GLN A 51 23.20 -1.84 -0.56
CA GLN A 51 22.14 -0.91 -0.25
C GLN A 51 21.76 -0.08 -1.48
N LEU A 52 20.47 -0.03 -1.82
CA LEU A 52 19.96 0.75 -2.98
C LEU A 52 19.61 2.18 -2.58
N ALA A 53 18.78 2.32 -1.54
CA ALA A 53 18.35 3.61 -1.00
C ALA A 53 18.38 3.59 0.53
N HIS A 54 18.53 4.78 1.11
CA HIS A 54 18.41 5.00 2.55
C HIS A 54 17.14 5.82 2.80
N TYR A 55 16.08 5.20 3.29
CA TYR A 55 14.85 5.91 3.62
C TYR A 55 14.87 6.39 5.07
N LYS A 56 14.19 7.51 5.32
CA LYS A 56 13.89 7.97 6.67
C LYS A 56 12.93 6.98 7.34
N ASP A 57 13.11 6.78 8.64
CA ASP A 57 12.18 6.00 9.46
C ASP A 57 10.88 6.80 9.69
N LEU A 58 9.78 6.33 9.10
CA LEU A 58 8.48 6.99 9.18
C LEU A 58 7.87 6.94 10.59
N LYS A 59 8.17 5.91 11.40
CA LYS A 59 7.75 5.84 12.81
C LYS A 59 8.43 6.93 13.64
N THR A 60 9.71 7.18 13.38
CA THR A 60 10.44 8.31 13.98
C THR A 60 9.89 9.64 13.48
N LEU A 61 9.67 9.80 12.18
CA LEU A 61 9.13 11.03 11.62
C LEU A 61 7.73 11.35 12.16
N HIS A 62 6.85 10.37 12.32
CA HIS A 62 5.52 10.57 12.89
C HIS A 62 5.55 11.28 14.25
N ARG A 63 6.48 10.88 15.11
CA ARG A 63 6.70 11.51 16.42
C ARG A 63 7.22 12.94 16.29
N VAL A 64 8.17 13.17 15.37
CA VAL A 64 8.81 14.47 15.15
C VAL A 64 7.84 15.46 14.50
N THR A 65 7.04 15.01 13.53
CA THR A 65 6.06 15.84 12.81
C THR A 65 4.74 15.97 13.55
N GLN A 66 4.55 15.23 14.66
CA GLN A 66 3.31 15.19 15.43
C GLN A 66 2.10 14.86 14.55
N GLY A 67 2.22 13.79 13.76
CA GLY A 67 1.10 13.35 12.91
C GLY A 67 -0.02 12.72 13.71
N LEU A 68 -1.21 12.73 13.14
CA LEU A 68 -2.40 12.09 13.72
C LEU A 68 -2.30 10.57 13.64
N THR A 69 -3.08 9.90 14.49
CA THR A 69 -3.39 8.48 14.34
C THR A 69 -4.81 8.34 13.81
N ARG A 70 -4.97 7.60 12.71
CA ARG A 70 -6.24 7.33 12.04
C ARG A 70 -6.58 5.86 12.13
N SER A 71 -7.88 5.55 12.17
CA SER A 71 -8.38 4.18 12.14
C SER A 71 -9.31 4.03 10.94
N ILE A 72 -8.92 3.18 10.01
CA ILE A 72 -9.62 2.93 8.76
C ILE A 72 -10.15 1.50 8.76
N THR A 73 -11.45 1.34 8.64
CA THR A 73 -12.09 0.03 8.52
C THR A 73 -12.52 -0.21 7.08
N MET A 74 -12.14 -1.37 6.53
CA MET A 74 -12.65 -1.85 5.24
C MET A 74 -13.84 -2.77 5.52
N ALA A 75 -15.02 -2.36 5.09
CA ALA A 75 -16.26 -3.07 5.34
C ALA A 75 -16.82 -3.68 4.04
N ASP A 76 -17.51 -4.81 4.18
CA ASP A 76 -18.24 -5.46 3.10
C ASP A 76 -19.69 -5.70 3.54
N HIS A 77 -20.63 -5.36 2.67
CA HIS A 77 -22.07 -5.51 2.86
C HIS A 77 -22.61 -6.57 1.91
N MET A 78 -23.10 -7.67 2.49
CA MET A 78 -23.64 -8.79 1.73
C MET A 78 -25.17 -8.75 1.62
N ASP A 79 -25.71 -9.26 0.51
CA ASP A 79 -27.15 -9.56 0.38
C ASP A 79 -27.53 -10.83 1.19
N THR A 80 -28.81 -11.20 1.15
CA THR A 80 -29.33 -12.40 1.83
C THR A 80 -28.78 -13.72 1.28
N ARG A 81 -28.06 -13.69 0.15
CA ARG A 81 -27.41 -14.85 -0.48
C ARG A 81 -25.90 -14.87 -0.20
N GLY A 82 -25.37 -13.91 0.56
CA GLY A 82 -23.95 -13.79 0.85
C GLY A 82 -23.14 -13.16 -0.29
N CYS A 83 -23.77 -12.51 -1.27
CA CYS A 83 -23.05 -11.80 -2.33
C CYS A 83 -22.73 -10.37 -1.88
N SER A 84 -21.49 -9.91 -2.04
CA SER A 84 -21.14 -8.50 -1.81
C SER A 84 -22.00 -7.58 -2.69
N THR A 85 -22.59 -6.57 -2.05
CA THR A 85 -23.45 -5.55 -2.67
C THR A 85 -22.85 -4.17 -2.62
N ARG A 86 -21.92 -3.95 -1.68
CA ARG A 86 -21.23 -2.69 -1.46
C ARG A 86 -20.04 -2.94 -0.54
N MET A 87 -18.94 -2.29 -0.83
CA MET A 87 -17.78 -2.24 0.04
C MET A 87 -17.47 -0.79 0.40
N ASP A 88 -17.08 -0.56 1.66
CA ASP A 88 -16.92 0.79 2.19
C ASP A 88 -15.57 0.96 2.89
N LEU A 89 -15.06 2.19 2.83
CA LEU A 89 -14.01 2.67 3.72
C LEU A 89 -14.67 3.48 4.83
N VAL A 90 -14.39 3.15 6.09
CA VAL A 90 -15.00 3.83 7.24
C VAL A 90 -13.91 4.42 8.12
N GLU A 91 -14.02 5.72 8.42
CA GLU A 91 -13.19 6.43 9.38
C GLU A 91 -14.12 7.29 10.25
N PHE A 92 -13.91 7.31 11.56
CA PHE A 92 -14.75 8.02 12.54
C PHE A 92 -16.26 7.71 12.45
N GLY A 93 -16.61 6.48 12.03
CA GLY A 93 -18.01 6.05 11.87
C GLY A 93 -18.70 6.63 10.63
N HIS A 94 -17.96 7.34 9.78
CA HIS A 94 -18.43 7.85 8.51
C HIS A 94 -17.86 7.04 7.36
N VAL A 95 -18.74 6.68 6.42
CA VAL A 95 -18.31 6.12 5.14
C VAL A 95 -17.61 7.23 4.36
N LYS A 96 -16.41 6.91 3.87
CA LYS A 96 -15.60 7.74 2.98
C LYS A 96 -15.77 7.18 1.57
N ASP A 97 -16.28 8.00 0.65
CA ASP A 97 -16.56 7.59 -0.71
C ASP A 97 -16.25 8.70 -1.72
N ILE A 98 -16.31 8.39 -3.00
CA ILE A 98 -16.19 9.38 -4.08
C ILE A 98 -17.52 10.03 -4.47
N GLY A 99 -18.65 9.49 -3.98
CA GLY A 99 -19.99 9.95 -4.30
C GLY A 99 -20.37 11.25 -3.61
N SER A 100 -19.75 11.55 -2.47
CA SER A 100 -19.87 12.82 -1.76
C SER A 100 -18.50 13.41 -1.44
N ILE A 101 -18.30 14.70 -1.72
CA ILE A 101 -17.07 15.41 -1.34
C ILE A 101 -17.01 15.71 0.18
N HIS A 102 -18.08 15.40 0.92
CA HIS A 102 -18.21 15.75 2.34
C HIS A 102 -17.40 14.84 3.26
N HIS A 103 -17.03 13.65 2.80
CA HIS A 103 -16.38 12.64 3.62
C HIS A 103 -15.16 12.08 2.87
N ALA A 104 -14.08 12.87 2.84
CA ALA A 104 -12.77 12.44 2.34
C ALA A 104 -11.92 11.83 3.46
N LEU A 105 -10.97 10.99 3.07
CA LEU A 105 -9.81 10.66 3.90
C LEU A 105 -8.84 11.84 3.84
N HIS A 106 -8.28 12.22 4.99
CA HIS A 106 -7.39 13.37 5.07
C HIS A 106 -5.98 12.96 5.42
N CYS A 107 -5.00 13.77 5.03
CA CYS A 107 -3.69 13.71 5.63
C CYS A 107 -3.02 15.08 5.69
N THR A 108 -2.35 15.38 6.80
CA THR A 108 -1.78 16.70 7.01
C THR A 108 -0.46 16.83 6.26
N ARG A 109 -0.42 17.76 5.30
CA ARG A 109 0.74 18.03 4.45
C ARG A 109 1.97 18.33 5.31
N GLY A 110 3.08 17.64 5.04
CA GLY A 110 4.33 17.79 5.77
C GLY A 110 4.49 16.87 6.98
N LYS A 111 3.45 16.10 7.32
CA LYS A 111 3.46 15.17 8.46
C LYS A 111 3.53 13.72 8.01
N VAL A 112 3.91 12.86 8.96
CA VAL A 112 3.73 11.41 8.85
C VAL A 112 2.65 10.99 9.84
N GLU A 113 1.58 10.39 9.35
CA GLU A 113 0.44 9.96 10.14
C GLU A 113 0.46 8.44 10.34
N LYS A 114 -0.08 7.96 11.46
CA LYS A 114 -0.19 6.53 11.76
C LYS A 114 -1.59 6.05 11.39
N TRP A 115 -1.69 5.14 10.44
CA TRP A 115 -2.96 4.57 9.99
C TRP A 115 -3.07 3.14 10.51
N LEU A 116 -4.13 2.89 11.27
CA LEU A 116 -4.52 1.59 11.79
C LEU A 116 -5.60 1.02 10.90
N PHE A 117 -5.31 -0.08 10.22
CA PHE A 117 -6.29 -0.72 9.36
C PHE A 117 -7.01 -1.85 10.08
N HIS A 118 -8.33 -1.86 9.95
CA HIS A 118 -9.19 -2.95 10.38
C HIS A 118 -9.81 -3.59 9.14
N ASN A 119 -9.69 -4.91 9.03
CA ASN A 119 -10.23 -5.67 7.91
C ASN A 119 -11.04 -6.87 8.41
N PRO A 120 -12.28 -6.65 8.89
CA PRO A 120 -13.15 -7.74 9.34
C PRO A 120 -13.67 -8.62 8.19
N THR A 121 -13.36 -8.31 6.93
CA THR A 121 -13.82 -9.08 5.77
C THR A 121 -13.01 -10.37 5.59
N GLU A 122 -13.47 -11.26 4.70
CA GLU A 122 -12.78 -12.51 4.39
C GLU A 122 -11.57 -12.32 3.44
N ASP A 123 -11.53 -11.19 2.73
CA ASP A 123 -10.55 -10.93 1.68
C ASP A 123 -9.46 -9.95 2.13
N PRO A 124 -8.21 -10.12 1.65
CA PRO A 124 -7.21 -9.09 1.77
C PRO A 124 -7.57 -7.93 0.85
N HIS A 125 -7.34 -6.71 1.33
CA HIS A 125 -7.57 -5.50 0.53
C HIS A 125 -6.23 -4.81 0.29
N PRO A 126 -5.66 -4.89 -0.93
CA PRO A 126 -4.49 -4.10 -1.30
C PRO A 126 -4.84 -2.62 -1.33
N PHE A 127 -4.66 -1.93 -0.21
CA PHE A 127 -5.01 -0.53 -0.05
C PHE A 127 -3.95 0.35 -0.70
N HIS A 128 -4.36 1.20 -1.63
CA HIS A 128 -3.53 2.12 -2.37
C HIS A 128 -3.86 3.56 -1.98
N TRP A 129 -2.82 4.36 -1.74
CA TRP A 129 -2.94 5.81 -1.70
C TRP A 129 -2.30 6.39 -2.94
N HIS A 130 -2.99 7.30 -3.61
CA HIS A 130 -2.35 8.17 -4.56
C HIS A 130 -1.43 9.15 -3.81
N LEU A 131 -0.41 9.64 -4.50
CA LEU A 131 0.53 10.70 -4.07
C LEU A 131 1.51 10.34 -2.94
N VAL A 132 1.10 9.58 -1.93
CA VAL A 132 1.90 9.37 -0.70
C VAL A 132 2.49 7.96 -0.62
N ASN A 133 3.50 7.82 0.22
CA ASN A 133 4.15 6.54 0.50
C ASN A 133 4.05 6.18 1.98
N ALA A 134 4.12 4.90 2.30
CA ALA A 134 4.01 4.38 3.65
C ALA A 134 5.06 3.31 3.97
N GLN A 135 5.31 3.13 5.27
CA GLN A 135 6.05 2.02 5.86
C GLN A 135 5.08 1.25 6.75
N CYS A 136 4.94 -0.04 6.51
CA CYS A 136 3.88 -0.81 7.14
C CYS A 136 4.34 -2.16 7.66
N GLY A 137 3.56 -2.73 8.57
CA GLY A 137 3.77 -4.01 9.22
C GLY A 137 2.48 -4.51 9.89
N ILE A 138 2.47 -5.77 10.32
CA ILE A 138 1.35 -6.33 11.10
C ILE A 138 1.19 -5.62 12.45
N ASP A 139 2.28 -5.07 12.99
CA ASP A 139 2.31 -4.24 14.19
C ASP A 139 3.43 -3.18 14.10
N ASP A 140 3.55 -2.38 15.15
CA ASP A 140 4.56 -1.32 15.27
C ASP A 140 6.01 -1.81 15.22
N ASP A 141 6.27 -3.05 15.61
CA ASP A 141 7.61 -3.61 15.75
C ASP A 141 8.03 -4.42 14.51
N SER A 142 7.06 -4.80 13.68
CA SER A 142 7.27 -5.54 12.43
C SER A 142 7.41 -4.63 11.19
N ILE A 143 7.36 -3.30 11.35
CA ILE A 143 7.44 -2.37 10.21
C ILE A 143 8.77 -2.49 9.50
N ASN A 144 8.72 -2.69 8.19
CA ASN A 144 9.90 -2.67 7.34
C ASN A 144 10.28 -1.23 6.97
N THR A 145 11.29 -0.69 7.63
CA THR A 145 11.79 0.67 7.39
C THR A 145 12.67 0.79 6.12
N ASN A 146 12.95 -0.33 5.45
CA ASN A 146 13.77 -0.36 4.24
C ASN A 146 12.95 -0.28 2.95
N GLU A 147 11.63 -0.18 3.03
CA GLU A 147 10.75 -0.07 1.87
C GLU A 147 9.78 1.09 2.01
N LEU A 148 9.43 1.69 0.88
CA LEU A 148 8.32 2.63 0.76
C LEU A 148 7.28 1.96 -0.12
N LYS A 149 6.03 1.93 0.35
CA LYS A 149 4.90 1.32 -0.36
C LYS A 149 3.85 2.39 -0.61
N ASP A 150 3.30 2.39 -1.81
CA ASP A 150 2.08 3.11 -2.18
C ASP A 150 0.85 2.18 -2.19
N VAL A 151 1.06 0.86 -2.20
CA VAL A 151 0.04 -0.18 -2.08
C VAL A 151 0.41 -1.18 -0.99
N VAL A 152 -0.52 -1.52 -0.09
CA VAL A 152 -0.30 -2.53 0.95
C VAL A 152 -1.43 -3.54 1.05
N PRO A 153 -1.15 -4.85 1.01
CA PRO A 153 -2.17 -5.87 1.22
C PRO A 153 -2.55 -5.93 2.70
N VAL A 154 -3.70 -5.34 3.06
CA VAL A 154 -4.22 -5.43 4.42
C VAL A 154 -4.87 -6.81 4.58
N PRO A 155 -4.34 -7.69 5.46
CA PRO A 155 -4.85 -9.05 5.61
C PRO A 155 -6.23 -9.08 6.31
N PRO A 156 -7.06 -10.11 6.08
CA PRO A 156 -8.32 -10.29 6.81
C PRO A 156 -8.04 -10.59 8.29
N ARG A 157 -8.88 -10.03 9.17
CA ARG A 157 -8.77 -10.14 10.62
C ARG A 157 -10.13 -9.92 11.30
N THR A 158 -10.72 -11.01 11.84
CA THR A 158 -12.12 -11.06 12.29
C THR A 158 -12.35 -10.76 13.78
N ASP A 159 -11.29 -10.51 14.56
CA ASP A 159 -11.36 -10.20 15.99
C ASP A 159 -11.57 -8.69 16.28
N ASP A 160 -12.00 -7.92 15.29
CA ASP A 160 -12.12 -6.45 15.29
C ASP A 160 -10.82 -5.68 15.63
N ASP A 161 -9.70 -6.39 15.79
CA ASP A 161 -8.40 -5.81 16.11
C ASP A 161 -7.71 -5.23 14.85
N VAL A 162 -6.65 -4.46 15.07
CA VAL A 162 -5.85 -3.87 13.99
C VAL A 162 -5.23 -4.99 13.15
N ALA A 163 -5.60 -5.05 11.88
CA ALA A 163 -5.06 -5.99 10.90
C ALA A 163 -3.66 -5.59 10.42
N TYR A 164 -3.42 -4.28 10.31
CA TYR A 164 -2.17 -3.76 9.77
C TYR A 164 -1.92 -2.32 10.23
N VAL A 165 -0.65 -1.98 10.44
CA VAL A 165 -0.21 -0.65 10.86
C VAL A 165 0.64 -0.04 9.76
N CYS A 166 0.33 1.19 9.38
CA CYS A 166 1.07 1.97 8.40
C CYS A 166 1.46 3.33 8.95
N TYR A 167 2.70 3.76 8.76
CA TYR A 167 3.09 5.16 8.87
C TYR A 167 3.07 5.77 7.48
N VAL A 168 2.07 6.59 7.20
CA VAL A 168 1.79 7.22 5.90
C VAL A 168 2.45 8.60 5.87
N ALA A 169 3.37 8.80 4.95
CA ALA A 169 4.11 10.05 4.81
C ALA A 169 3.43 11.00 3.83
N CYS A 170 2.82 12.04 4.37
CA CYS A 170 2.09 13.07 3.60
C CYS A 170 3.04 14.18 3.18
N THR A 171 4.12 13.73 2.57
CA THR A 171 5.28 14.50 2.13
C THR A 171 5.69 14.01 0.73
N PRO A 172 6.43 14.81 -0.05
CA PRO A 172 7.01 14.35 -1.30
C PRO A 172 7.91 13.12 -1.09
N ASP A 173 7.94 12.21 -2.05
CA ASP A 173 8.78 11.01 -2.03
C ASP A 173 10.28 11.34 -1.88
N GLU A 174 10.74 12.39 -2.56
CA GLU A 174 12.11 12.88 -2.48
C GLU A 174 12.52 13.27 -1.06
N PHE A 175 11.59 13.80 -0.24
CA PHE A 175 11.85 14.13 1.16
C PHE A 175 12.17 12.87 1.98
N LEU A 176 11.69 11.70 1.58
CA LEU A 176 11.85 10.45 2.33
C LEU A 176 13.24 9.83 2.18
N ASN A 177 14.04 10.31 1.23
CA ASN A 177 15.45 9.93 1.14
C ASN A 177 16.28 10.58 2.26
N THR A 178 17.16 9.79 2.86
CA THR A 178 18.13 10.27 3.85
C THR A 178 19.09 11.26 3.18
N GLY A 179 19.28 12.43 3.80
CA GLY A 179 20.13 13.49 3.23
C GLY A 179 19.44 14.38 2.18
N SER A 180 18.16 14.13 1.87
CA SER A 180 17.39 15.00 0.97
C SER A 180 17.29 16.43 1.51
N THR A 181 17.43 17.41 0.61
CA THR A 181 17.24 18.85 0.88
C THR A 181 15.82 19.31 0.58
N ARG A 182 14.96 18.44 0.01
CA ARG A 182 13.55 18.75 -0.24
C ARG A 182 12.86 19.01 1.10
N THR A 183 11.95 19.98 1.17
CA THR A 183 11.16 20.22 2.39
C THR A 183 9.97 19.25 2.44
N ALA A 184 9.47 18.98 3.64
CA ALA A 184 8.36 18.03 3.82
C ALA A 184 7.05 18.47 3.14
N THR A 185 6.91 19.74 2.76
CA THR A 185 5.68 20.33 2.20
C THR A 185 5.78 20.71 0.72
N ASP A 186 6.95 20.59 0.11
CA ASP A 186 7.21 21.05 -1.26
C ASP A 186 7.02 19.93 -2.29
N PHE A 187 5.77 19.70 -2.68
CA PHE A 187 5.43 18.73 -3.73
C PHE A 187 5.77 19.22 -5.15
N GLY A 188 6.12 20.50 -5.32
CA GLY A 188 6.33 21.11 -6.64
C GLY A 188 5.03 21.42 -7.41
N PHE A 189 3.87 21.13 -6.84
CA PHE A 189 2.53 21.47 -7.34
C PHE A 189 1.57 21.65 -6.16
N ASP A 190 0.37 22.15 -6.43
CA ASP A 190 -0.68 22.29 -5.41
C ASP A 190 -1.30 20.93 -5.11
N VAL A 191 -1.23 20.52 -3.85
CA VAL A 191 -1.78 19.26 -3.33
C VAL A 191 -2.95 19.47 -2.37
N ILE A 192 -3.30 20.73 -2.11
CA ILE A 192 -4.35 21.11 -1.16
C ILE A 192 -5.68 21.35 -1.89
N GLU A 193 -5.62 21.97 -3.06
CA GLU A 193 -6.81 22.39 -3.82
C GLU A 193 -7.60 21.20 -4.40
N ASP A 194 -6.91 20.20 -4.96
CA ASP A 194 -7.56 19.06 -5.63
C ASP A 194 -7.39 17.77 -4.80
N PRO A 195 -8.46 16.98 -4.58
CA PRO A 195 -8.35 15.69 -3.93
C PRO A 195 -7.78 14.62 -4.87
N TYR A 196 -7.11 13.65 -4.28
CA TYR A 196 -6.63 12.41 -4.91
C TYR A 196 -7.55 11.25 -4.53
N LEU A 197 -7.12 10.01 -4.79
CA LEU A 197 -7.84 8.81 -4.41
C LEU A 197 -7.06 7.97 -3.42
N ALA A 198 -7.80 7.30 -2.53
CA ALA A 198 -7.29 6.15 -1.79
C ALA A 198 -8.33 5.03 -1.85
N HIS A 199 -7.91 3.81 -2.19
CA HIS A 199 -8.84 2.74 -2.53
C HIS A 199 -8.23 1.35 -2.45
N CYS A 200 -9.09 0.34 -2.40
CA CYS A 200 -8.66 -1.03 -2.66
C CYS A 200 -8.26 -1.18 -4.13
N HIS A 201 -7.14 -1.86 -4.37
CA HIS A 201 -6.55 -2.06 -5.69
C HIS A 201 -7.00 -3.41 -6.32
N ILE A 202 -7.91 -4.13 -5.67
CA ILE A 202 -8.77 -5.10 -6.38
C ILE A 202 -9.82 -4.26 -7.11
N MET A 203 -9.78 -4.28 -8.45
CA MET A 203 -10.58 -3.36 -9.27
C MET A 203 -12.07 -3.52 -9.01
N GLU A 204 -12.53 -4.76 -8.86
CA GLU A 204 -13.90 -5.10 -8.53
C GLU A 204 -14.33 -4.51 -7.19
N HIS A 205 -13.46 -4.51 -6.18
CA HIS A 205 -13.73 -3.93 -4.86
C HIS A 205 -13.77 -2.39 -4.93
N GLY A 206 -12.81 -1.80 -5.65
CA GLY A 206 -12.76 -0.34 -5.86
C GLY A 206 -13.97 0.19 -6.64
N GLU A 207 -14.41 -0.51 -7.68
CA GLU A 207 -15.63 -0.19 -8.44
C GLU A 207 -16.90 -0.44 -7.62
N ASN A 208 -16.88 -1.40 -6.70
CA ASN A 208 -17.96 -1.66 -5.74
C ASN A 208 -17.90 -0.75 -4.50
N LEU A 209 -17.40 0.48 -4.69
CA LEU A 209 -17.36 1.61 -3.73
C LEU A 209 -16.28 1.56 -2.64
N MET A 210 -15.30 0.64 -2.67
CA MET A 210 -14.14 0.70 -1.77
C MET A 210 -13.08 1.71 -2.24
N MET A 211 -13.52 2.95 -2.50
CA MET A 211 -12.74 4.07 -3.00
C MET A 211 -13.23 5.38 -2.38
N ALA A 212 -12.30 6.17 -1.86
CA ALA A 212 -12.58 7.46 -1.25
C ALA A 212 -11.74 8.58 -1.87
N TRP A 213 -12.28 9.80 -1.81
CA TRP A 213 -11.45 11.00 -1.95
C TRP A 213 -10.36 11.02 -0.88
N PHE A 214 -9.15 11.39 -1.26
CA PHE A 214 -7.99 11.52 -0.38
C PHE A 214 -7.40 12.91 -0.52
N GLN A 215 -7.52 13.75 0.50
CA GLN A 215 -7.10 15.15 0.45
C GLN A 215 -5.95 15.43 1.41
N LEU A 216 -4.90 16.09 0.90
CA LEU A 216 -3.90 16.67 1.76
C LEU A 216 -4.40 18.01 2.30
N THR A 217 -4.22 18.25 3.60
CA THR A 217 -4.70 19.46 4.27
C THR A 217 -3.54 20.27 4.84
N SER A 218 -3.73 21.57 4.96
CA SER A 218 -2.72 22.45 5.58
C SER A 218 -2.66 22.32 7.10
N GLU A 219 -3.74 21.85 7.71
CA GLU A 219 -3.91 21.70 9.15
C GLU A 219 -4.51 20.33 9.47
N ASP A 220 -4.33 19.90 10.72
CA ASP A 220 -4.89 18.65 11.23
C ASP A 220 -6.43 18.68 11.15
N VAL A 221 -7.01 17.71 10.45
CA VAL A 221 -8.46 17.47 10.47
C VAL A 221 -8.74 16.38 11.48
N ASN A 222 -9.28 16.80 12.63
CA ASN A 222 -9.86 15.92 13.64
C ASN A 222 -11.38 15.98 13.43
N GLU A 223 -12.01 14.84 13.10
CA GLU A 223 -13.47 14.74 13.04
C GLU A 223 -14.07 14.47 14.42
#